data_AF-A0A2I7N8L2-F1
#
_entry.id   AF-A0A2I7N8L2-F1
#
_cell.length_a   1.000
_cell.length_b   1.000
_cell.length_c   1.000
_cell.angle_alpha   90.00
_cell.angle_beta   90.00
_cell.angle_gamma   90.00
#
_symmetry.space_group_name_H-M   'P 1'
#
loop_
_entity.id
_entity.type
_entity.pdbx_description
1 polymer ?
#
loop_
_entity_poly.entity_id
_entity_poly.type
_entity_poly.pdbx_seq_one_letter_code
_entity_poly.pdbx_strand_id
1 'polypeptide(L)'
;MNTLKIWGIFLILGISNTFAQSLYLGNNNVSCGRYTLTENSILNDVTNYCTVLNSKTKKNGDVVLKLQTINNGVIKCKFINGQLEKCHSDD
;
A
#
# COMPACT_ATOMS: atom_id res chain seq x y z
N MET A 1 -5.54 51.92 24.27
CA MET A 1 -5.90 50.55 24.65
C MET A 1 -6.79 49.95 23.56
N ASN A 2 -6.24 48.92 22.93
CA ASN A 2 -6.84 47.83 22.12
C ASN A 2 -7.94 48.14 21.11
N THR A 3 -7.51 48.34 19.86
CA THR A 3 -8.29 48.03 18.65
C THR A 3 -8.42 46.52 18.50
N LEU A 4 -9.58 45.99 18.90
CA LEU A 4 -10.01 44.63 18.62
C LEU A 4 -11.00 44.67 17.45
N LYS A 5 -10.56 44.30 16.23
CA LYS A 5 -11.48 43.91 15.14
C LYS A 5 -10.89 42.71 14.40
N ILE A 6 -11.34 41.57 14.91
CA ILE A 6 -11.41 40.21 14.37
C ILE A 6 -11.20 40.18 12.85
N TRP A 7 -10.05 39.68 12.42
CA TRP A 7 -9.83 39.24 11.05
C TRP A 7 -10.58 37.91 10.86
N GLY A 8 -11.81 38.02 10.36
CA GLY A 8 -12.51 36.89 9.75
C GLY A 8 -11.91 36.60 8.38
N ILE A 9 -11.98 35.32 8.00
CA ILE A 9 -11.53 34.69 6.75
C ILE A 9 -10.17 33.99 6.88
N PHE A 10 -10.22 32.74 7.34
CA PHE A 10 -9.44 31.66 6.74
C PHE A 10 -10.29 30.39 6.77
N LEU A 11 -11.29 30.37 5.88
CA LEU A 11 -11.87 29.14 5.37
C LEU A 11 -10.84 28.54 4.41
N ILE A 12 -9.86 27.81 4.95
CA ILE A 12 -9.15 26.81 4.17
C ILE A 12 -9.52 25.48 4.77
N LEU A 13 -10.62 24.96 4.25
CA LEU A 13 -10.84 23.53 4.07
C LEU A 13 -9.58 22.97 3.40
N GLY A 14 -8.59 22.62 4.21
CA GLY A 14 -7.56 21.67 3.85
C GLY A 14 -8.21 20.30 3.75
N ILE A 15 -9.04 20.11 2.72
CA ILE A 15 -9.31 18.79 2.19
C ILE A 15 -7.96 18.39 1.58
N SER A 16 -7.06 17.91 2.43
CA SER A 16 -5.93 17.12 2.01
C SER A 16 -6.59 15.93 1.33
N ASN A 17 -6.83 16.07 0.02
CA ASN A 17 -6.89 14.95 -0.87
C ASN A 17 -5.54 14.29 -0.67
N THR A 18 -5.46 13.38 0.30
CA THR A 18 -4.52 12.28 0.31
C THR A 18 -4.85 11.53 -0.97
N PHE A 19 -4.36 12.05 -2.09
CA PHE A 19 -3.83 11.18 -3.12
C PHE A 19 -2.82 10.33 -2.37
N ALA A 20 -3.32 9.21 -1.86
CA ALA A 20 -2.57 8.04 -1.49
C ALA A 20 -1.75 7.70 -2.72
N GLN A 21 -0.63 8.41 -2.89
CA GLN A 21 0.37 8.07 -3.88
C GLN A 21 0.93 6.78 -3.34
N SER A 22 0.32 5.67 -3.77
CA SER A 22 0.77 4.31 -3.52
C SER A 22 2.28 4.28 -3.70
N LEU A 23 3.00 4.39 -2.58
CA LEU A 23 4.43 4.60 -2.57
C LEU A 23 5.04 3.40 -3.28
N TYR A 24 5.68 3.65 -4.42
CA TYR A 24 6.41 2.62 -5.12
C TYR A 24 7.60 2.25 -4.24
N LEU A 25 7.53 1.07 -3.61
CA LEU A 25 8.49 0.69 -2.58
C LEU A 25 9.90 0.46 -3.14
N GLY A 26 10.07 0.39 -4.47
CA GLY A 26 11.36 0.37 -5.16
C GLY A 26 12.15 -0.93 -4.97
N ASN A 27 12.31 -1.34 -3.71
CA ASN A 27 12.79 -2.64 -3.29
C ASN A 27 11.60 -3.43 -2.74
N ASN A 28 11.33 -4.58 -3.36
CA ASN A 28 10.30 -5.53 -2.91
C ASN A 28 10.57 -6.13 -1.53
N ASN A 29 11.59 -5.67 -0.79
CA ASN A 29 12.10 -6.21 0.48
C ASN A 29 11.20 -5.90 1.68
N VAL A 30 9.90 -6.17 1.54
CA VAL A 30 8.89 -5.91 2.55
C VAL A 30 8.65 -7.17 3.37
N SER A 31 8.78 -7.07 4.69
CA SER A 31 8.58 -8.21 5.57
C SER A 31 7.10 -8.40 5.94
N CYS A 32 6.60 -9.61 5.68
CA CYS A 32 5.34 -10.12 6.22
C CYS A 32 5.55 -10.87 7.56
N GLY A 33 6.70 -10.71 8.22
CA GLY A 33 7.14 -11.52 9.35
C GLY A 33 8.22 -12.50 8.97
N ARG A 34 7.91 -13.80 8.98
CA ARG A 34 8.89 -14.85 8.67
C ARG A 34 9.26 -14.92 7.18
N TYR A 35 8.54 -14.20 6.34
CA TYR A 35 8.77 -14.11 4.91
C TYR A 35 9.03 -12.67 4.50
N THR A 36 10.08 -12.47 3.73
CA THR A 36 10.40 -11.19 3.10
C THR A 36 10.05 -11.30 1.63
N LEU A 37 9.16 -10.43 1.16
CA LEU A 37 8.89 -10.30 -0.26
C LEU A 37 10.19 -9.91 -0.97
N THR A 38 10.38 -10.42 -2.18
CA THR A 38 11.48 -10.08 -3.07
C THR A 38 10.94 -10.08 -4.49
N GLU A 39 11.69 -9.56 -5.46
CA GLU A 39 11.29 -9.62 -6.88
C GLU A 39 11.05 -11.04 -7.40
N ASN A 40 11.66 -12.05 -6.76
CA ASN A 40 11.51 -13.46 -7.12
C ASN A 40 10.40 -14.16 -6.32
N SER A 41 9.65 -13.43 -5.48
CA SER A 41 8.58 -14.01 -4.68
C SER A 41 7.47 -14.58 -5.57
N ILE A 42 7.11 -15.83 -5.27
CA ILE A 42 6.07 -16.55 -5.98
C ILE A 42 4.76 -16.44 -5.19
N LEU A 43 3.65 -16.31 -5.91
CA LEU A 43 2.31 -16.14 -5.35
C LEU A 43 2.01 -17.17 -4.25
N ASN A 44 2.31 -18.45 -4.52
CA ASN A 44 2.05 -19.55 -3.59
C ASN A 44 2.78 -19.37 -2.26
N ASP A 45 4.06 -19.00 -2.29
CA ASP A 45 4.85 -18.77 -1.08
C ASP A 45 4.29 -17.60 -0.30
N VAL A 46 3.98 -16.50 -0.99
CA VAL A 46 3.40 -15.32 -0.38
C VAL A 46 2.06 -15.63 0.28
N THR A 47 1.17 -16.39 -0.37
CA THR A 47 -0.11 -16.78 0.22
C THR A 47 0.02 -17.74 1.41
N ASN A 48 1.10 -18.51 1.48
CA ASN A 48 1.34 -19.45 2.58
C ASN A 48 2.04 -18.81 3.78
N TYR A 49 2.89 -17.81 3.56
CA TYR A 49 3.73 -17.23 4.61
C TYR A 49 3.41 -15.79 4.99
N CYS A 50 2.64 -15.05 4.18
CA CYS A 50 2.17 -13.71 4.51
C CYS A 50 0.72 -13.74 5.00
N THR A 51 0.35 -12.76 5.82
CA THR A 51 -1.06 -12.52 6.16
C THR A 51 -1.73 -11.82 4.99
N VAL A 52 -2.55 -12.57 4.23
CA VAL A 52 -3.33 -12.05 3.11
C VAL A 52 -4.65 -11.48 3.62
N LEU A 53 -4.84 -10.18 3.51
CA LEU A 53 -6.08 -9.50 3.87
C LEU A 53 -7.14 -9.59 2.78
N ASN A 54 -6.71 -9.59 1.51
CA ASN A 54 -7.60 -9.71 0.36
C ASN A 54 -6.84 -10.26 -0.85
N SER A 55 -7.54 -10.96 -1.74
CA SER A 55 -7.03 -11.45 -3.01
C SER A 55 -8.02 -11.15 -4.12
N LYS A 56 -7.53 -10.59 -5.24
CA LYS A 56 -8.33 -10.31 -6.42
C LYS A 56 -7.63 -10.80 -7.68
N THR A 57 -8.27 -11.72 -8.38
CA THR A 57 -7.83 -12.17 -9.71
C THR A 57 -8.47 -11.31 -10.79
N LYS A 58 -7.66 -10.78 -11.70
CA LYS A 58 -8.10 -10.02 -12.87
C LYS A 58 -8.45 -10.95 -14.03
N LYS A 59 -9.21 -10.44 -15.02
CA LYS A 59 -9.64 -11.22 -16.20
C LYS A 59 -8.48 -11.79 -17.02
N ASN A 60 -7.29 -11.18 -16.95
CA ASN A 60 -6.08 -11.62 -17.64
C ASN A 60 -5.25 -12.66 -16.84
N GLY A 61 -5.72 -13.11 -15.67
CA GLY A 61 -5.01 -14.06 -14.81
C GLY A 61 -4.07 -13.41 -13.78
N ASP A 62 -3.85 -12.09 -13.85
CA ASP A 62 -3.05 -11.38 -12.85
C ASP A 62 -3.74 -11.44 -11.48
N VAL A 63 -2.96 -11.65 -10.42
CA VAL A 63 -3.45 -11.67 -9.05
C VAL A 63 -2.95 -10.44 -8.31
N VAL A 64 -3.84 -9.76 -7.59
CA VAL A 64 -3.49 -8.67 -6.69
C VAL A 64 -3.81 -9.08 -5.27
N LEU A 65 -2.79 -9.15 -4.43
CA LEU A 65 -2.92 -9.44 -3.00
C LEU A 65 -2.83 -8.16 -2.18
N LYS A 66 -3.71 -8.00 -1.20
CA LYS A 66 -3.49 -7.10 -0.07
C LYS A 66 -2.83 -7.88 1.05
N LEU A 67 -1.67 -7.44 1.50
CA LEU A 67 -0.88 -8.11 2.52
C LEU A 67 -0.72 -7.20 3.73
N GLN A 68 -0.89 -7.75 4.93
CA GLN A 68 -0.46 -7.08 6.15
C GLN A 68 1.03 -7.31 6.33
N THR A 69 1.78 -6.23 6.49
CA THR A 69 3.22 -6.25 6.73
C THR A 69 3.51 -5.80 8.16
N ILE A 70 4.72 -6.09 8.65
CA ILE A 70 5.12 -5.67 10.00
C ILE A 70 5.48 -4.18 10.03
N ASN A 71 6.28 -3.73 9.06
CA ASN A 71 6.92 -2.41 9.12
C ASN A 71 6.26 -1.37 8.20
N ASN A 72 5.43 -1.80 7.25
CA ASN A 72 4.93 -0.94 6.17
C ASN A 72 3.39 -0.88 6.12
N GLY A 73 2.71 -1.38 7.15
CA GLY A 73 1.25 -1.45 7.19
C GLY A 73 0.68 -2.40 6.14
N VAL A 74 -0.42 -2.01 5.50
CA VAL A 74 -1.05 -2.80 4.43
C VAL A 74 -0.42 -2.42 3.09
N ILE A 75 -0.02 -3.43 2.31
CA ILE A 75 0.49 -3.23 0.95
C ILE A 75 -0.35 -4.01 -0.05
N LYS A 76 -0.36 -3.55 -1.30
CA LYS A 76 -0.91 -4.24 -2.47
C LYS A 76 0.22 -4.75 -3.35
N CYS A 77 0.30 -6.06 -3.56
CA CYS A 77 1.26 -6.69 -4.44
C CYS A 77 0.56 -7.30 -5.65
N LYS A 78 1.08 -7.02 -6.85
CA LYS A 78 0.59 -7.57 -8.11
C LYS A 78 1.51 -8.72 -8.55
N PHE A 79 0.88 -9.82 -8.95
CA PHE A 79 1.51 -11.01 -9.50
C PHE A 79 1.03 -11.23 -10.93
N ILE A 80 1.97 -11.47 -11.84
CA ILE A 80 1.71 -11.88 -13.23
C ILE A 80 2.25 -13.30 -13.37
N ASN A 81 1.45 -14.24 -13.89
CA ASN A 81 1.85 -15.64 -14.05
C ASN A 81 2.41 -16.27 -12.76
N GLY A 82 1.90 -15.84 -11.60
CA GLY A 82 2.37 -16.31 -10.29
C GLY A 82 3.67 -15.70 -9.78
N GLN A 83 4.32 -14.79 -10.51
CA GLN A 83 5.53 -14.08 -10.08
C GLN A 83 5.21 -12.65 -9.64
N LEU A 84 5.89 -12.16 -8.60
CA LEU A 84 5.74 -10.79 -8.13
C LEU A 84 6.22 -9.80 -9.20
N GLU A 85 5.33 -8.92 -9.64
CA GLU A 85 5.68 -7.82 -10.55
C GLU A 85 6.08 -6.58 -9.74
N LYS A 86 5.23 -6.18 -8.78
CA LYS A 86 5.43 -4.97 -7.98
C LYS A 86 4.53 -4.93 -6.75
N CYS A 87 4.98 -4.22 -5.73
CA CYS A 87 4.19 -3.88 -4.55
C CYS A 87 4.08 -2.36 -4.36
N HIS A 88 2.97 -1.94 -3.77
CA HIS A 88 2.64 -0.56 -3.44
C HIS A 88 2.03 -0.49 -2.04
N SER A 89 2.30 0.58 -1.28
CA SER A 89 1.54 0.82 -0.04
C SER A 89 0.06 1.10 -0.36
N ASP A 90 -0.82 0.52 0.46
CA ASP A 90 -2.25 0.78 0.45
C ASP A 90 -2.57 1.72 1.62
N ASP A 91 -2.50 3.04 1.36
CA ASP A 91 -2.86 4.12 2.30
C ASP A 91 -4.37 4.09 2.64
#